data_AF-K8Z8D7-F1
#
_entry.id   AF-K8Z8D7-F1
#
_cell.length_a   1.000
_cell.length_b   1.000
_cell.length_c   1.000
_cell.angle_alpha   90.00
_cell.angle_beta   90.00
_cell.angle_gamma   90.00
#
_symmetry.space_group_name_H-M   'P 1'
#
loop_
_entity.id
_entity.type
_entity.pdbx_description
1 polymer ?
#
loop_
_entity_poly.entity_id
_entity_poly.type
_entity_poly.pdbx_seq_one_letter_code
_entity_poly.pdbx_strand_id
1 'polypeptide(L)'
;MNKREREVRLFILSTESNQRATQKAEEWLRKHDVDYTCFDLAEKKPTRDEVLRWMKHSDFKPKKFVNVEDTSDRHKAEEKSDKEFASWLINHPEEVELPILEINHEVKMFGFEATKYEEYLGE
;
A
#
# COMPACT_ATOMS: atom_id res chain seq x y z
N MET A 1 17.60 16.10 -4.13
CA MET A 1 17.68 14.89 -3.28
C MET A 1 18.04 13.75 -4.22
N ASN A 2 19.19 13.09 -4.06
CA ASN A 2 19.66 12.08 -5.02
C ASN A 2 18.64 10.93 -5.12
N LYS A 3 18.31 10.50 -6.34
CA LYS A 3 17.39 9.37 -6.63
C LYS A 3 17.80 8.05 -5.95
N ARG A 4 19.00 7.96 -5.39
CA ARG A 4 19.65 6.75 -4.85
C ARG A 4 19.54 6.53 -3.34
N GLU A 5 18.87 7.41 -2.59
CA GLU A 5 18.78 7.29 -1.12
C GLU A 5 17.37 6.97 -0.60
N ARG A 6 16.36 6.84 -1.48
CA ARG A 6 15.00 6.52 -1.06
C ARG A 6 14.80 5.01 -1.07
N GLU A 7 14.43 4.43 0.07
CA GLU A 7 14.03 3.03 0.15
C GLU A 7 12.59 2.90 -0.34
N VAL A 8 12.40 2.32 -1.52
CA VAL A 8 11.08 2.06 -2.10
C VAL A 8 10.69 0.61 -1.88
N ARG A 9 9.54 0.38 -1.26
CA ARG A 9 8.95 -0.95 -1.06
C ARG A 9 7.57 -1.00 -1.69
N LEU A 10 7.31 -2.05 -2.46
CA LEU A 10 6.03 -2.31 -3.08
C LEU A 10 5.43 -3.56 -2.46
N PHE A 11 4.30 -3.43 -1.77
CA PHE A 11 3.58 -4.59 -1.23
C PHE A 11 2.45 -4.97 -2.19
N ILE A 12 2.38 -6.26 -2.53
CA ILE A 12 1.46 -6.78 -3.53
C ILE A 12 0.72 -7.99 -2.98
N LEU A 13 -0.44 -8.28 -3.57
CA LEU A 13 -1.10 -9.57 -3.43
C LEU A 13 -1.74 -9.89 -4.78
N SER A 14 -1.38 -11.04 -5.34
CA SER A 14 -1.89 -11.47 -6.64
C SER A 14 -3.32 -12.04 -6.53
N THR A 15 -4.30 -11.15 -6.38
CA THR A 15 -5.73 -11.46 -6.51
C THR A 15 -6.29 -10.96 -7.84
N GLU A 16 -7.42 -11.50 -8.29
CA GLU A 16 -8.07 -11.03 -9.52
C GLU A 16 -8.41 -9.52 -9.48
N SER A 17 -8.78 -9.00 -8.31
CA SER A 17 -9.12 -7.58 -8.11
C SER A 17 -7.93 -6.64 -8.20
N ASN A 18 -6.72 -7.08 -7.80
CA ASN A 18 -5.55 -6.20 -7.66
C ASN A 18 -4.46 -6.45 -8.73
N GLN A 19 -4.59 -7.52 -9.53
CA GLN A 19 -3.58 -7.92 -10.53
C GLN A 19 -3.24 -6.78 -11.52
N ARG A 20 -4.26 -6.09 -12.05
CA ARG A 20 -4.05 -5.01 -13.04
C ARG A 20 -3.33 -3.80 -12.44
N ALA A 21 -3.67 -3.41 -11.22
CA ALA A 21 -3.04 -2.28 -10.54
C ALA A 21 -1.58 -2.60 -10.20
N THR A 22 -1.32 -3.84 -9.73
CA THR A 22 0.03 -4.34 -9.44
C THR A 22 0.92 -4.30 -10.68
N GLN A 23 0.45 -4.86 -11.81
CA GLN A 23 1.20 -4.86 -13.07
C GLN A 23 1.54 -3.44 -13.56
N LYS A 24 0.59 -2.50 -13.44
CA LYS A 24 0.81 -1.10 -13.83
C LYS A 24 1.84 -0.42 -12.93
N ALA A 25 1.82 -0.67 -11.63
CA ALA A 25 2.80 -0.13 -10.69
C ALA A 25 4.21 -0.64 -11.00
N GLU A 26 4.38 -1.95 -11.16
CA GLU A 26 5.67 -2.55 -11.52
C GLU A 26 6.19 -2.03 -12.87
N GLU A 27 5.30 -1.93 -13.87
CA GLU A 27 5.67 -1.40 -15.19
C GLU A 27 6.12 0.06 -15.10
N TRP A 28 5.44 0.89 -14.30
CA TRP A 28 5.81 2.28 -14.08
C TRP A 28 7.19 2.37 -13.41
N LEU A 29 7.40 1.65 -12.30
CA LEU A 29 8.68 1.65 -11.57
C LEU A 29 9.85 1.25 -12.48
N ARG A 30 9.66 0.20 -13.29
CA ARG A 30 10.65 -0.26 -14.26
C ARG A 30 10.92 0.77 -15.37
N LYS A 31 9.88 1.43 -15.90
CA LYS A 31 10.04 2.44 -16.96
C LYS A 31 10.78 3.69 -16.48
N HIS A 32 10.63 4.02 -15.20
CA HIS A 32 11.23 5.20 -14.58
C HIS A 32 12.56 4.91 -13.87
N ASP A 33 13.10 3.69 -14.00
CA ASP A 33 14.37 3.25 -13.41
C ASP A 33 14.41 3.47 -11.89
N VAL A 34 13.30 3.16 -11.22
CA VAL A 34 13.17 3.23 -9.76
C VAL A 34 13.54 1.88 -9.17
N ASP A 35 14.60 1.85 -8.36
CA ASP A 35 14.94 0.69 -7.55
C ASP A 35 13.88 0.48 -6.45
N TYR A 36 13.32 -0.73 -6.37
CA TYR A 36 12.32 -1.08 -5.35
C TYR A 36 12.47 -2.53 -4.88
N THR A 37 12.02 -2.79 -3.66
CA THR A 37 11.88 -4.15 -3.13
C THR A 37 10.40 -4.56 -3.15
N CYS A 38 10.10 -5.67 -3.83
CA CYS A 38 8.75 -6.23 -3.87
C CYS A 38 8.51 -7.17 -2.68
N PHE A 39 7.34 -7.04 -2.04
CA PHE A 39 6.88 -7.90 -0.96
C PHE A 39 5.52 -8.50 -1.32
N ASP A 40 5.47 -9.81 -1.53
CA ASP A 40 4.21 -10.52 -1.71
C ASP A 40 3.58 -10.83 -0.34
N LEU A 41 2.40 -10.29 -0.09
CA LEU A 41 1.64 -10.47 1.15
C LEU A 41 1.15 -11.91 1.34
N ALA A 42 1.07 -12.72 0.29
CA ALA A 42 0.78 -14.15 0.37
C ALA A 42 1.96 -14.92 0.98
N GLU A 43 3.19 -14.51 0.66
CA GLU A 43 4.41 -15.17 1.15
C GLU A 43 4.87 -14.61 2.48
N LYS A 44 4.80 -13.28 2.64
CA LYS A 44 5.30 -12.58 3.81
C LYS A 44 4.35 -11.45 4.22
N LYS A 45 3.55 -11.74 5.24
CA LYS A 45 2.70 -10.74 5.90
C LYS A 45 3.53 -9.66 6.58
N PRO A 46 3.07 -8.39 6.58
CA PRO A 46 3.71 -7.31 7.31
C PRO A 46 3.59 -7.56 8.81
N THR A 47 4.56 -7.08 9.56
CA THR A 47 4.53 -7.11 11.01
C THR A 47 3.50 -6.11 11.54
N ARG A 48 2.97 -6.35 12.74
CA ARG A 48 2.07 -5.42 13.41
C ARG A 48 2.67 -4.01 13.52
N ASP A 49 3.97 -3.92 13.80
CA ASP A 49 4.67 -2.65 13.94
C ASP A 49 4.82 -1.91 12.60
N GLU A 50 5.01 -2.62 11.49
CA GLU A 50 4.98 -2.02 10.15
C GLU A 50 3.60 -1.41 9.88
N VAL A 51 2.53 -2.17 10.09
CA VAL A 51 1.18 -1.67 9.82
C VAL A 51 0.83 -0.49 10.74
N LEU A 52 1.21 -0.54 12.02
CA LEU A 52 1.06 0.58 12.95
C LEU A 52 1.84 1.83 12.52
N ARG A 53 3.04 1.67 11.93
CA ARG A 53 3.79 2.80 11.35
C ARG A 53 3.07 3.41 10.16
N TRP A 54 2.48 2.58 9.30
CA TRP A 54 1.69 3.07 8.17
C TRP A 54 0.56 3.99 8.64
N MET A 55 -0.13 3.64 9.72
CA MET A 55 -1.21 4.47 10.28
C MET A 55 -0.71 5.76 10.96
N LYS A 56 0.51 5.77 11.50
CA LYS A 56 1.05 6.91 12.24
C LYS A 56 1.61 8.02 11.35
N HIS A 57 2.20 7.64 10.21
CA HIS A 57 2.96 8.56 9.36
C HIS A 57 2.23 9.00 8.11
N SER A 58 1.07 8.42 7.84
CA SER A 58 0.33 8.67 6.62
C SER A 58 -0.95 9.44 6.99
N ASP A 59 -1.34 10.43 6.19
CA ASP A 59 -2.66 11.11 6.32
C ASP A 59 -3.85 10.16 6.00
N PHE A 60 -3.60 8.85 5.95
CA PHE A 60 -4.55 7.83 5.59
C PHE A 60 -5.37 7.46 6.81
N LYS A 61 -6.55 8.08 6.90
CA LYS A 61 -7.63 7.54 7.72
C LYS A 61 -8.01 6.13 7.21
N PRO A 62 -8.43 5.20 8.08
CA PRO A 62 -8.90 3.84 7.71
C PRO A 62 -9.85 3.78 6.49
N LYS A 63 -10.61 4.87 6.24
CA LYS A 63 -11.44 5.12 5.04
C LYS A 63 -10.76 4.92 3.68
N LYS A 64 -9.44 5.08 3.57
CA LYS A 64 -8.69 4.99 2.30
C LYS A 64 -8.16 3.58 2.02
N PHE A 65 -8.36 2.64 2.94
CA PHE A 65 -7.76 1.30 2.85
C PHE A 65 -8.70 0.26 2.24
N VAL A 66 -10.00 0.53 2.14
CA VAL A 66 -11.01 -0.50 1.85
C VAL A 66 -11.44 -0.41 0.39
N ASN A 67 -11.12 -1.43 -0.41
CA ASN A 67 -11.45 -1.54 -1.83
C ASN A 67 -12.90 -2.02 -2.07
N VAL A 68 -13.85 -1.48 -1.30
CA VAL A 68 -15.22 -2.00 -1.28
C VAL A 68 -16.16 -0.82 -1.52
N GLU A 69 -16.83 -0.83 -2.68
CA GLU A 69 -17.95 0.07 -3.01
C GLU A 69 -19.17 -0.16 -2.09
N ASP A 70 -19.10 -1.12 -1.19
CA ASP A 70 -20.14 -1.52 -0.25
C ASP A 70 -20.00 -0.76 1.08
N THR A 71 -20.93 0.18 1.29
CA THR A 71 -20.97 1.12 2.42
C THR A 71 -20.91 0.48 3.82
N SER A 72 -21.25 -0.81 3.96
CA SER A 72 -21.25 -1.52 5.26
C SER A 72 -19.86 -1.73 5.86
N ASP A 73 -18.90 -2.23 5.08
CA ASP A 73 -17.59 -2.62 5.63
C ASP A 73 -16.66 -1.42 5.79
N ARG A 74 -16.90 -0.37 5.01
CA ARG A 74 -16.25 0.94 5.18
C ARG A 74 -16.50 1.52 6.58
N HIS A 75 -17.75 1.49 7.05
CA HIS A 75 -18.11 1.94 8.39
C HIS A 75 -17.47 1.07 9.48
N LYS A 76 -17.43 -0.25 9.28
CA LYS A 76 -16.77 -1.18 10.23
C LYS A 76 -15.26 -1.00 10.31
N ALA A 77 -14.62 -0.52 9.24
CA ALA A 77 -13.19 -0.20 9.23
C ALA A 77 -12.92 1.16 9.90
N GLU A 78 -13.83 2.12 9.78
CA GLU A 78 -13.74 3.44 10.42
C GLU A 78 -13.82 3.42 11.95
N GLU A 79 -14.52 2.43 12.51
CA GLU A 79 -14.67 2.27 13.95
C GLU A 79 -13.52 1.50 14.59
N LYS A 80 -12.62 0.90 13.80
CA LYS A 80 -11.48 0.14 14.31
C LYS A 80 -10.40 1.08 14.83
N SER A 81 -9.90 0.78 16.02
CA SER A 81 -8.63 1.32 16.48
C SER A 81 -7.48 0.89 15.56
N ASP A 82 -6.37 1.62 15.56
CA ASP A 82 -5.17 1.27 14.79
C ASP A 82 -4.73 -0.18 15.04
N LYS A 83 -4.87 -0.66 16.27
CA LYS A 83 -4.53 -2.03 16.67
C LYS A 83 -5.44 -3.07 16.02
N GLU A 84 -6.73 -2.77 15.89
CA GLU A 84 -7.71 -3.65 15.25
C GLU A 84 -7.54 -3.63 13.74
N PHE A 85 -7.28 -2.47 13.15
CA PHE A 85 -6.97 -2.34 11.74
C PHE A 85 -5.69 -3.11 11.37
N ALA A 86 -4.61 -2.98 12.16
CA ALA A 86 -3.38 -3.74 11.95
C ALA A 86 -3.63 -5.25 11.97
N SER A 87 -4.47 -5.71 12.90
CA SER A 87 -4.83 -7.13 12.99
C SER A 87 -5.68 -7.57 11.81
N TRP A 88 -6.58 -6.71 11.33
CA TRP A 88 -7.43 -6.98 10.18
C TRP A 88 -6.62 -7.10 8.88
N LEU A 89 -5.74 -6.14 8.58
CA LEU A 89 -4.88 -6.19 7.37
C LEU A 89 -4.00 -7.43 7.32
N ILE A 90 -3.42 -7.83 8.46
CA ILE A 90 -2.59 -9.04 8.54
C ILE A 90 -3.41 -10.31 8.25
N ASN A 91 -4.68 -10.33 8.65
CA ASN A 91 -5.54 -11.50 8.50
C ASN A 91 -6.29 -11.52 7.16
N HIS A 92 -6.60 -10.35 6.61
CA HIS A 92 -7.41 -10.12 5.40
C HIS A 92 -6.73 -9.14 4.44
N PRO A 93 -5.51 -9.42 3.95
CA PRO A 93 -4.79 -8.52 3.04
C PRO A 93 -5.54 -8.29 1.71
N GLU A 94 -6.42 -9.20 1.31
CA GLU A 94 -7.29 -9.11 0.13
C GLU A 94 -8.38 -8.04 0.23
N GLU A 95 -8.75 -7.62 1.45
CA GLU A 95 -9.76 -6.60 1.71
C GLU A 95 -9.18 -5.17 1.63
N VAL A 96 -7.86 -5.07 1.42
CA VAL A 96 -7.14 -3.80 1.31
C VAL A 96 -6.86 -3.45 -0.15
N GLU A 97 -6.91 -2.16 -0.48
CA GLU A 97 -6.52 -1.66 -1.80
C GLU A 97 -5.01 -1.87 -2.04
N LEU A 98 -4.66 -2.53 -3.15
CA LEU A 98 -3.29 -2.91 -3.49
C LEU A 98 -2.93 -2.47 -4.91
N PRO A 99 -1.64 -2.22 -5.21
CA PRO A 99 -0.45 -2.40 -4.35
C PRO A 99 -0.26 -1.28 -3.32
N ILE A 100 0.59 -1.49 -2.30
CA ILE A 100 0.99 -0.44 -1.34
C ILE A 100 2.36 0.09 -1.74
N LEU A 101 2.46 1.40 -1.95
CA LEU A 101 3.71 2.10 -2.16
C LEU A 101 4.23 2.69 -0.84
N GLU A 102 5.34 2.15 -0.35
CA GLU A 102 6.07 2.67 0.80
C GLU A 102 7.38 3.32 0.35
N ILE A 103 7.67 4.52 0.84
CA ILE A 103 8.92 5.25 0.61
C ILE A 103 9.49 5.66 1.97
N ASN A 104 10.71 5.24 2.28
CA ASN A 104 11.40 5.54 3.55
C ASN A 104 10.55 5.19 4.79
N HIS A 105 9.95 3.99 4.79
CA HIS A 105 9.05 3.48 5.85
C HIS A 105 7.76 4.28 6.05
N GLU A 106 7.38 5.12 5.09
CA GLU A 106 6.13 5.85 5.07
C GLU A 106 5.28 5.41 3.87
N VAL A 107 4.04 5.01 4.13
CA VAL A 107 3.10 4.69 3.05
C VAL A 107 2.62 5.95 2.37
N LYS A 108 2.85 6.02 1.06
CA LYS A 108 2.48 7.16 0.22
C LYS A 108 1.20 6.93 -0.57
N MET A 109 0.88 5.67 -0.88
CA MET A 109 -0.29 5.33 -1.69
C MET A 109 -0.70 3.86 -1.52
N PHE A 110 -2.00 3.62 -1.62
CA PHE A 110 -2.61 2.33 -1.89
C PHE A 110 -3.17 2.36 -3.31
N GLY A 111 -3.08 1.24 -4.03
CA GLY A 111 -3.43 1.18 -5.44
C GLY A 111 -2.34 1.78 -6.35
N PHE A 112 -2.75 2.11 -7.57
CA PHE A 112 -1.87 2.69 -8.58
C PHE A 112 -2.52 3.88 -9.28
N GLU A 113 -1.85 5.03 -9.23
CA GLU A 113 -2.17 6.22 -10.01
C GLU A 113 -0.87 6.83 -10.53
N ALA A 114 -0.68 6.86 -11.85
CA ALA A 114 0.59 7.27 -12.46
C ALA A 114 1.00 8.70 -12.07
N THR A 115 0.04 9.63 -11.96
CA THR A 115 0.26 11.02 -11.52
C THR A 115 0.79 11.10 -10.10
N LYS A 116 0.36 10.21 -9.21
CA LYS A 116 0.83 10.15 -7.82
C LYS A 116 2.19 9.47 -7.71
N TYR A 117 2.43 8.45 -8.51
CA TYR A 117 3.77 7.86 -8.61
C TYR A 117 4.78 8.90 -9.11
N GLU A 118 4.44 9.69 -10.12
CA GLU A 118 5.27 10.82 -10.57
C GLU A 118 5.44 11.89 -9.47
N GLU A 119 4.39 12.21 -8.69
CA GLU A 119 4.51 13.16 -7.57
C GLU A 119 5.51 12.69 -6.49
N TYR A 120 5.54 11.39 -6.19
CA TYR A 120 6.37 10.84 -5.11
C TYR A 120 7.76 10.37 -5.56
N LEU A 121 7.87 9.89 -6.79
CA LEU A 121 9.04 9.21 -7.35
C LEU A 121 9.56 9.86 -8.64
N GLY A 122 8.77 10.76 -9.26
CA GLY A 122 9.25 11.65 -10.31
C GLY A 122 10.30 12.61 -9.77
N GLU A 123 11.26 12.92 -10.64
CA GLU A 123 12.52 13.68 -10.46
C GLU A 123 13.13 13.83 -9.04
#